data_AF-A0A0F9AMY1-F1
#
_entry.id   AF-A0A0F9AMY1-F1
#
_cell.length_a   1.000
_cell.length_b   1.000
_cell.length_c   1.000
_cell.angle_alpha   90.00
_cell.angle_beta   90.00
_cell.angle_gamma   90.00
#
_symmetry.space_group_name_H-M   'P 1'
#
loop_
_entity.id
_entity.type
_entity.pdbx_description
1 polymer ?
#
loop_
_entity_poly.entity_id
_entity_poly.type
_entity_poly.pdbx_seq_one_letter_code
_entity_poly.pdbx_strand_id
1 'polypeptide(L)'
;MKFNLSEGYIMSKTIQVFEDAGHGWAKVPISELKSLGIKNQITSFSYVKDGFAYLEENKDFGTYLKVLKESEPNLSLKFEHDYYDGQSEIRTYKRYNKNKL
;
A
#
# COMPACT_ATOMS: atom_id res chain seq x y z
N MET A 1 -27.01 18.93 17.71
CA MET A 1 -26.52 19.05 16.32
C MET A 1 -26.67 17.68 15.68
N LYS A 2 -27.65 17.52 14.78
CA LYS A 2 -27.94 16.23 14.14
C LYS A 2 -27.04 16.10 12.91
N PHE A 3 -26.12 15.13 12.90
CA PHE A 3 -25.40 14.79 11.69
C PHE A 3 -26.34 13.99 10.79
N ASN A 4 -26.78 14.61 9.68
CA ASN A 4 -27.48 13.91 8.62
C ASN A 4 -26.45 13.07 7.86
N LEU A 5 -26.48 11.76 8.06
CA LEU A 5 -25.85 10.80 7.16
C LEU A 5 -26.72 10.75 5.90
N SER A 6 -26.31 11.46 4.85
CA SER A 6 -26.87 11.23 3.51
C SER A 6 -26.52 9.82 3.06
N GLU A 7 -27.52 9.13 2.54
CA GLU A 7 -27.48 7.77 2.00
C GLU A 7 -26.19 7.42 1.23
N GLY A 8 -25.55 6.32 1.62
CA GLY A 8 -24.96 5.36 0.66
C GLY A 8 -23.58 5.63 0.03
N TYR A 9 -22.74 6.56 0.50
CA TYR A 9 -21.36 6.61 -0.01
C TYR A 9 -20.50 5.51 0.64
N ILE A 10 -20.30 4.40 -0.07
CA ILE A 10 -19.23 3.47 0.27
C ILE A 10 -17.91 4.18 -0.06
N MET A 11 -17.18 4.59 0.97
CA MET A 11 -15.80 5.04 0.82
C MET A 11 -15.03 3.95 0.09
N SER A 12 -14.38 4.30 -1.02
CA SER A 12 -13.57 3.37 -1.80
C SER A 12 -12.15 3.87 -1.95
N LYS A 13 -11.18 2.96 -1.84
CA LYS A 13 -9.77 3.23 -2.06
C LYS A 13 -9.25 2.33 -3.16
N THR A 14 -8.70 2.94 -4.19
CA THR A 14 -7.94 2.23 -5.23
C THR A 14 -6.49 2.11 -4.79
N ILE A 15 -5.93 0.91 -4.87
CA ILE A 15 -4.52 0.62 -4.63
C ILE A 15 -3.91 0.18 -5.96
N GLN A 16 -2.88 0.90 -6.40
CA GLN A 16 -2.11 0.51 -7.57
C GLN A 16 -1.16 -0.63 -7.20
N VAL A 17 -1.25 -1.72 -7.93
CA VAL A 17 -0.41 -2.91 -7.82
C VAL A 17 0.43 -3.00 -9.10
N PHE A 18 1.72 -3.19 -8.92
CA PHE A 18 2.67 -3.36 -10.01
C PHE A 18 3.21 -4.77 -9.96
N GLU A 19 3.28 -5.43 -11.09
CA GLU A 19 3.79 -6.80 -11.19
C GLU A 19 4.81 -6.89 -12.32
N ASP A 20 5.79 -7.75 -12.13
CA ASP A 20 6.66 -8.21 -13.21
C ASP A 20 6.73 -9.73 -13.22
N ALA A 21 7.52 -10.31 -14.12
CA ALA A 21 7.59 -11.76 -14.31
C ALA A 21 8.02 -12.55 -13.06
N GLY A 22 8.53 -11.89 -12.01
CA GLY A 22 8.94 -12.54 -10.78
C GLY A 22 8.21 -12.09 -9.52
N HIS A 23 7.67 -10.86 -9.46
CA HIS A 23 7.16 -10.32 -8.21
C HIS A 23 6.19 -9.14 -8.34
N GLY A 24 5.38 -8.91 -7.31
CA GLY A 24 4.42 -7.82 -7.18
C GLY A 24 4.74 -6.81 -6.06
N TRP A 25 4.28 -5.57 -6.24
CA TRP A 25 4.35 -4.49 -5.26
C TRP A 25 3.11 -3.60 -5.25
N ALA A 26 2.58 -3.27 -4.06
CA ALA A 26 1.52 -2.28 -3.91
C ALA A 26 2.06 -0.89 -3.56
N LYS A 27 1.65 0.14 -4.29
CA LYS A 27 2.08 1.53 -4.04
C LYS A 27 1.21 2.18 -2.96
N VAL A 28 1.85 2.55 -1.85
CA VAL A 28 1.20 3.12 -0.66
C VAL A 28 1.95 4.38 -0.19
N PRO A 29 1.26 5.49 0.16
CA PRO A 29 1.93 6.65 0.74
C PRO A 29 2.64 6.31 2.05
N ILE A 30 3.88 6.78 2.23
CA ILE A 30 4.63 6.53 3.48
C ILE A 30 3.94 7.18 4.68
N SER A 31 3.27 8.33 4.48
CA SER A 31 2.45 8.99 5.49
C SER A 31 1.32 8.11 6.01
N GLU A 32 0.72 7.29 5.15
CA GLU A 32 -0.36 6.37 5.51
C GLU A 32 0.17 5.21 6.36
N LEU A 33 1.33 4.64 5.99
CA LEU A 33 2.02 3.63 6.81
C LEU A 33 2.37 4.15 8.22
N LYS A 34 2.70 5.44 8.33
CA LYS A 34 2.93 6.12 9.61
C LYS A 34 1.62 6.29 10.38
N SER A 35 0.56 6.75 9.73
CA SER A 35 -0.76 6.95 10.34
C SER A 35 -1.37 5.65 10.88
N LEU A 36 -1.18 4.55 10.15
CA LEU A 36 -1.61 3.21 10.56
C LEU A 36 -0.68 2.57 11.61
N GLY A 37 0.43 3.20 11.97
CA GLY A 37 1.38 2.68 12.96
C GLY A 37 2.19 1.46 12.51
N ILE A 38 2.19 1.12 11.21
CA ILE A 38 2.84 -0.09 10.66
C ILE A 38 4.19 0.18 9.99
N LYS A 39 4.64 1.44 9.91
CA LYS A 39 5.94 1.82 9.31
C LYS A 39 7.11 0.92 9.76
N ASN A 40 7.16 0.55 11.05
CA ASN A 40 8.25 -0.25 11.60
C ASN A 40 8.11 -1.77 11.36
N GLN A 41 6.96 -2.21 10.85
CA GLN A 41 6.64 -3.61 10.53
C GLN A 41 6.99 -3.96 9.07
N ILE A 42 7.05 -2.95 8.20
CA ILE A 42 7.42 -3.12 6.79
C ILE A 42 8.88 -3.54 6.66
N THR A 43 9.12 -4.57 5.86
CA THR A 43 10.45 -5.15 5.66
C THR A 43 11.27 -4.41 4.62
N SER A 44 12.57 -4.71 4.55
CA SER A 44 13.48 -4.18 3.54
C SER A 44 13.33 -4.82 2.14
N PHE A 45 12.41 -5.77 1.97
CA PHE A 45 12.07 -6.32 0.65
C PHE A 45 11.15 -5.39 -0.14
N SER A 46 10.45 -4.49 0.55
CA SER A 46 9.75 -3.36 -0.06
C SER A 46 10.72 -2.28 -0.54
N TYR A 47 10.24 -1.41 -1.44
CA TYR A 47 11.01 -0.30 -1.99
C TYR A 47 10.39 1.06 -1.67
N VAL A 48 11.15 2.16 -1.86
CA VAL A 48 10.68 3.54 -1.70
C VAL A 48 11.14 4.44 -2.84
N LYS A 49 10.23 5.30 -3.30
CA LYS A 49 10.49 6.36 -4.28
C LYS A 49 9.45 7.47 -4.08
N ASP A 50 9.91 8.73 -4.11
CA ASP A 50 9.09 9.94 -4.13
C ASP A 50 7.95 9.99 -3.08
N GLY A 51 8.24 9.58 -1.84
CA GLY A 51 7.28 9.60 -0.73
C GLY A 51 6.31 8.42 -0.68
N PHE A 52 6.45 7.47 -1.60
CA PHE A 52 5.69 6.22 -1.64
C PHE A 52 6.56 5.03 -1.26
N ALA A 53 5.93 4.05 -0.61
CA ALA A 53 6.44 2.70 -0.46
C ALA A 53 5.80 1.79 -1.51
N TYR A 54 6.59 0.86 -2.02
CA TYR A 54 6.18 -0.19 -2.95
C TYR A 54 6.29 -1.50 -2.16
N LEU A 55 5.15 -1.89 -1.58
CA LEU A 55 5.06 -2.97 -0.59
C LEU A 55 5.13 -4.32 -1.28
N GLU A 56 6.12 -5.11 -0.89
CA GLU A 56 6.32 -6.50 -1.28
C GLU A 56 5.03 -7.34 -1.08
N GLU A 57 4.63 -8.09 -2.10
CA GLU A 57 3.32 -8.78 -2.13
C GLU A 57 3.16 -9.90 -1.08
N ASN A 58 4.22 -10.66 -0.78
CA ASN A 58 4.10 -11.87 0.05
C ASN A 58 3.85 -11.55 1.53
N LYS A 59 4.28 -10.38 2.00
CA LYS A 59 4.22 -10.03 3.42
C LYS A 59 3.77 -8.60 3.67
N ASP A 60 4.46 -7.63 3.08
CA ASP A 60 4.29 -6.23 3.46
C ASP A 60 2.94 -5.69 2.99
N PHE A 61 2.49 -6.08 1.80
CA PHE A 61 1.17 -5.71 1.30
C PHE A 61 0.04 -6.33 2.14
N GLY A 62 0.14 -7.62 2.47
CA GLY A 62 -0.82 -8.29 3.35
C GLY A 62 -0.90 -7.66 4.76
N THR A 63 0.24 -7.25 5.32
CA THR A 63 0.30 -6.52 6.59
C THR A 63 -0.46 -5.20 6.52
N TYR A 64 -0.26 -4.45 5.44
CA TYR A 64 -0.97 -3.19 5.21
C TYR A 64 -2.48 -3.39 5.03
N LEU A 65 -2.91 -4.35 4.21
CA LEU A 65 -4.34 -4.63 3.98
C LEU A 65 -5.07 -5.01 5.27
N LYS A 66 -4.44 -5.83 6.10
CA LYS A 66 -5.00 -6.23 7.40
C LYS A 66 -5.26 -5.01 8.27
N VAL A 67 -4.24 -4.19 8.51
CA VAL A 67 -4.35 -3.04 9.43
C VAL A 67 -5.26 -1.96 8.85
N LEU A 68 -5.27 -1.76 7.52
CA LEU A 68 -6.21 -0.85 6.87
C LEU A 68 -7.65 -1.31 7.07
N LYS A 69 -7.95 -2.60 6.91
CA LYS A 69 -9.30 -3.15 7.10
C LYS A 69 -9.75 -3.08 8.56
N GLU A 70 -8.83 -3.27 9.51
CA GLU A 70 -9.09 -3.09 10.95
C GLU A 70 -9.37 -1.62 11.29
N SER A 71 -8.63 -0.68 10.69
CA SER A 71 -8.81 0.77 10.88
C SER A 71 -10.06 1.32 10.19
N GLU A 72 -10.41 0.78 9.02
CA GLU A 72 -11.55 1.23 8.22
C GLU A 72 -12.40 0.02 7.75
N PRO A 73 -13.22 -0.57 8.65
CA PRO A 73 -13.96 -1.80 8.34
C PRO A 73 -14.93 -1.68 7.16
N ASN A 74 -15.48 -0.48 6.93
CA ASN A 74 -16.45 -0.20 5.87
C ASN A 74 -15.79 0.26 4.56
N LEU A 75 -14.45 0.33 4.49
CA LEU A 75 -13.74 0.70 3.27
C LEU A 75 -13.86 -0.40 2.22
N SER A 76 -14.25 -0.01 1.01
CA SER A 76 -14.19 -0.84 -0.18
C SER A 76 -12.82 -0.68 -0.85
N LEU A 77 -12.13 -1.79 -1.09
CA LEU A 77 -10.83 -1.78 -1.75
C LEU A 77 -10.99 -2.16 -3.23
N LYS A 78 -10.34 -1.40 -4.09
CA LYS A 78 -10.17 -1.70 -5.52
C LYS A 78 -8.68 -1.82 -5.81
N PHE A 79 -8.34 -2.72 -6.72
CA PHE A 79 -6.96 -2.94 -7.14
C PHE A 79 -6.86 -2.68 -8.63
N GLU A 80 -5.91 -1.83 -9.02
CA GLU A 80 -5.54 -1.59 -10.40
C GLU A 80 -4.16 -2.19 -10.62
N HIS A 81 -4.02 -3.02 -11.65
CA HIS A 81 -2.82 -3.81 -11.88
C HIS A 81 -2.09 -3.34 -13.13
N ASP A 82 -0.80 -3.02 -12.98
CA ASP A 82 0.12 -2.77 -14.07
C ASP A 82 1.14 -3.91 -14.14
N TYR A 83 1.12 -4.68 -15.23
CA TYR A 83 2.08 -5.75 -15.47
C TYR A 83 3.18 -5.29 -16.43
N TYR A 84 4.43 -5.61 -16.10
CA TYR A 84 5.59 -5.38 -16.94
C TYR A 84 6.24 -6.70 -17.37
N ASP A 85 6.35 -6.92 -18.67
CA ASP A 85 7.03 -8.09 -19.22
C ASP A 85 8.55 -7.94 -19.04
N GLY A 86 9.10 -8.63 -18.03
CA GLY A 86 10.51 -8.60 -17.68
C GLY A 86 10.78 -8.19 -16.23
N GLN A 87 11.71 -7.24 -16.03
CA GLN A 87 12.06 -6.71 -14.71
C GLN A 87 11.52 -5.28 -14.58
N SER A 88 10.69 -5.05 -13.56
CA SER A 88 10.16 -3.72 -13.28
C SER A 88 11.25 -2.76 -12.80
N GLU A 89 11.14 -1.48 -13.17
CA GLU A 89 12.01 -0.42 -12.66
C GLU A 89 11.96 -0.29 -11.13
N ILE A 90 10.89 -0.76 -10.48
CA ILE A 90 10.72 -0.75 -9.02
C ILE A 90 11.89 -1.46 -8.33
N ARG A 91 12.45 -2.50 -8.96
CA ARG A 91 13.60 -3.24 -8.42
C ARG A 91 14.87 -2.38 -8.29
N THR A 92 14.95 -1.24 -8.98
CA THR A 92 16.07 -0.30 -8.93
C THR A 92 15.91 0.76 -7.84
N TYR A 93 14.73 0.84 -7.22
CA TYR A 93 14.44 1.86 -6.21
C TYR A 93 15.22 1.60 -4.92
N LYS A 94 15.27 2.62 -4.05
CA LYS A 94 15.89 2.45 -2.74
C LYS A 94 15.06 1.45 -1.95
N ARG A 95 15.70 0.46 -1.32
CA ARG A 95 15.01 -0.45 -0.40
C ARG A 95 14.41 0.31 0.78
N TYR A 96 13.27 -0.16 1.25
CA TYR A 96 12.61 0.38 2.42
C TYR A 96 13.52 0.29 3.64
N ASN A 97 13.68 1.40 4.35
CA ASN A 97 14.48 1.46 5.56
C ASN A 97 13.70 2.21 6.63
N LYS A 98 13.12 1.46 7.56
CA LYS A 98 12.32 2.02 8.67
C LYS A 98 13.05 3.06 9.53
N ASN A 99 14.38 3.07 9.56
CA ASN A 99 15.16 4.04 10.32
C ASN A 99 15.41 5.35 9.57
N LYS A 100 15.13 5.41 8.26
CA LYS A 100 15.38 6.58 7.39
C LYS A 100 14.10 7.28 6.91
N LEU A 101 12.94 6.82 7.37
CA LEU A 101 11.63 7.25 6.90
C LEU A 101 10.85 8.03 7.95
#